data_AF-A0AAU2PFN9-F1
#
_entry.id   AF-A0AAU2PFN9-F1
#
_cell.length_a   1.000
_cell.length_b   1.000
_cell.length_c   1.000
_cell.angle_alpha   90.00
_cell.angle_beta   90.00
_cell.angle_gamma   90.00
#
_symmetry.space_group_name_H-M   'P 1'
#
loop_
_entity.id
_entity.type
_entity.pdbx_description
1 polymer ?
#
loop_
_entity_poly.entity_id
_entity_poly.type
_entity_poly.pdbx_seq_one_letter_code
_entity_poly.pdbx_strand_id
1 'polypeptide(L)'
;MRARPFVRREGTGFSVRFVGAQRDLLGEVLPWLTHRREGEPALTVRAGCGKERLEQLSATLESAESVVLSVEDLHVLHSVLLSAYSMFASDEAFHVQLGFFRENALALAQGLALAVEDAASED
;
A
#
# COMPACT_ATOMS: atom_id res chain seq x y z
N MET A 1 1.40 -4.78 -14.55
CA MET A 1 0.63 -5.27 -13.39
C MET A 1 -0.78 -4.69 -13.42
N ARG A 2 -1.81 -5.35 -12.88
CA ARG A 2 -3.13 -4.70 -12.68
C ARG A 2 -2.97 -3.55 -11.68
N ALA A 3 -3.38 -2.34 -12.07
CA ALA A 3 -3.21 -1.15 -11.22
C ALA A 3 -4.28 -1.04 -10.13
N ARG A 4 -5.55 -1.36 -10.43
CA ARG A 4 -6.68 -1.18 -9.51
C ARG A 4 -6.94 -2.46 -8.68
N PRO A 5 -6.95 -2.41 -7.34
CA PRO A 5 -7.47 -3.52 -6.54
C PRO A 5 -8.99 -3.66 -6.74
N PHE A 6 -9.57 -4.75 -6.24
CA PHE A 6 -11.03 -4.84 -6.11
C PHE A 6 -11.42 -4.14 -4.82
N VAL A 7 -12.33 -3.17 -4.92
CA VAL A 7 -12.80 -2.38 -3.79
C VAL A 7 -14.32 -2.37 -3.82
N ARG A 8 -14.95 -2.55 -2.67
CA ARG A 8 -16.39 -2.38 -2.47
C ARG A 8 -16.62 -1.66 -1.15
N ARG A 9 -17.60 -0.77 -1.10
CA ARG A 9 -18.00 -0.15 0.17
C ARG A 9 -18.64 -1.18 1.11
N GLU A 10 -18.20 -1.20 2.36
CA GLU A 10 -18.67 -2.13 3.39
C GLU A 10 -18.80 -1.40 4.73
N GLY A 11 -20.04 -1.04 5.08
CA GLY A 11 -20.32 -0.23 6.27
C GLY A 11 -19.65 1.14 6.20
N THR A 12 -18.80 1.44 7.18
CA THR A 12 -18.01 2.68 7.25
C THR A 12 -16.63 2.56 6.60
N GLY A 13 -16.28 1.37 6.08
CA GLY A 13 -14.99 1.10 5.45
C GLY A 13 -15.14 0.54 4.03
N PHE A 14 -14.06 -0.04 3.54
CA PHE A 14 -13.97 -0.61 2.21
C PHE A 14 -13.41 -2.02 2.27
N SER A 15 -14.15 -2.98 1.71
CA SER A 15 -13.65 -4.32 1.44
C SER A 15 -12.67 -4.25 0.28
N VAL A 16 -11.40 -4.54 0.53
CA VAL A 16 -10.33 -4.47 -0.47
C VAL A 16 -9.69 -5.83 -0.67
N ARG A 17 -9.49 -6.18 -1.94
CA ARG A 17 -8.77 -7.39 -2.35
C ARG A 17 -7.67 -7.04 -3.35
N PHE A 18 -6.43 -7.25 -2.91
CA PHE A 18 -5.23 -7.20 -3.74
C PHE A 18 -4.91 -8.58 -4.31
N VAL A 19 -4.62 -8.65 -5.60
CA VAL A 19 -4.41 -9.92 -6.33
C VAL A 19 -3.03 -10.01 -6.97
N GLY A 20 -2.44 -11.21 -6.95
CA GLY A 20 -1.14 -11.51 -7.55
C GLY A 20 -0.09 -10.46 -7.21
N ALA A 21 0.55 -9.90 -8.25
CA ALA A 21 1.61 -8.91 -8.11
C ALA A 21 1.25 -7.66 -7.28
N GLN A 22 -0.03 -7.30 -7.10
CA GLN A 22 -0.40 -6.21 -6.18
C GLN A 22 -0.13 -6.58 -4.72
N ARG A 23 -0.53 -7.80 -4.35
CA ARG A 23 -0.32 -8.36 -3.01
C ARG A 23 1.15 -8.57 -2.75
N ASP A 24 1.86 -9.15 -3.73
CA ASP A 24 3.30 -9.39 -3.64
C ASP A 24 4.05 -8.05 -3.48
N LEU A 25 3.69 -7.01 -4.24
CA LEU A 25 4.29 -5.68 -4.10
C LEU A 25 4.06 -5.07 -2.72
N LEU A 26 2.84 -5.15 -2.17
CA LEU A 26 2.57 -4.67 -0.81
C LEU A 26 3.33 -5.48 0.24
N GLY A 27 3.45 -6.79 0.03
CA GLY A 27 4.23 -7.70 0.89
C GLY A 27 5.72 -7.39 0.90
N GLU A 28 6.27 -6.79 -0.15
CA GLU A 28 7.66 -6.32 -0.17
C GLU A 28 7.81 -4.89 0.38
N VAL A 29 6.91 -3.98 -0.04
CA VAL A 29 7.04 -2.55 0.28
C VAL A 29 6.77 -2.24 1.75
N LEU A 30 5.76 -2.88 2.36
CA LEU A 30 5.41 -2.63 3.77
C LEU A 30 6.55 -3.02 4.72
N PRO A 31 7.10 -4.25 4.69
CA PRO A 31 8.24 -4.60 5.53
C PRO A 31 9.49 -3.78 5.19
N TRP A 32 9.72 -3.50 3.89
CA TRP A 32 10.86 -2.69 3.48
C TRP A 32 10.86 -1.32 4.14
N LEU A 33 9.72 -0.60 4.16
CA LEU A 33 9.60 0.71 4.78
C LEU A 33 9.63 0.61 6.33
N THR A 34 8.96 -0.40 6.88
CA THR A 34 8.84 -0.65 8.34
C THR A 34 10.20 -0.92 9.00
N HIS A 35 11.12 -1.59 8.31
CA HIS A 35 12.42 -2.00 8.86
C HIS A 35 13.58 -1.13 8.40
N ARG A 36 13.30 0.04 7.80
CA ARG A 36 14.36 1.02 7.51
C ARG A 36 14.98 1.52 8.80
N ARG A 37 16.25 1.90 8.73
CA ARG A 37 17.01 2.50 9.85
C ARG A 37 16.55 3.93 10.21
N GLU A 38 15.46 4.39 9.62
CA GLU A 38 14.91 5.72 9.86
C GLU A 38 14.20 5.74 11.22
N GLY A 39 14.29 6.86 11.94
CA GLY A 39 13.60 7.00 13.22
C GLY A 39 12.08 7.10 13.06
N GLU A 40 11.35 6.75 14.12
CA GLU A 40 9.86 6.76 14.18
C GLU A 40 9.19 8.02 13.61
N PRO A 41 9.70 9.25 13.83
CA PRO A 41 9.07 10.45 13.27
C PRO A 41 9.14 10.50 11.73
N ALA A 42 10.27 10.08 11.15
CA ALA A 42 10.43 10.06 9.69
C ALA A 42 9.52 8.99 9.06
N LEU A 43 9.41 7.83 9.70
CA LEU A 43 8.48 6.77 9.29
C LEU A 43 7.03 7.28 9.31
N THR A 44 6.62 7.93 10.40
CA THR A 44 5.27 8.52 10.52
C THR A 44 4.98 9.53 9.41
N VAL A 45 5.91 10.41 9.07
CA VAL A 45 5.73 11.37 7.97
C VAL A 45 5.58 10.66 6.62
N ARG A 46 6.32 9.59 6.40
CA ARG A 46 6.32 8.85 5.12
C ARG A 46 5.12 7.92 4.95
N ALA A 47 4.69 7.27 6.01
CA ALA A 47 3.66 6.25 5.97
C ALA A 47 2.30 6.76 6.46
N GLY A 48 2.26 7.90 7.16
CA GLY A 48 1.08 8.39 7.87
C GLY A 48 0.87 7.74 9.24
N CYS A 49 1.71 6.77 9.61
CA CYS A 49 1.63 6.07 10.90
C CYS A 49 2.99 5.49 11.33
N GLY A 50 3.06 5.09 12.59
CA GLY A 50 4.24 4.48 13.19
C GLY A 50 4.45 3.00 12.82
N LYS A 51 5.57 2.46 13.26
CA LYS A 51 6.02 1.09 12.96
C LYS A 51 4.99 0.03 13.35
N GLU A 52 4.45 0.11 14.56
CA GLU A 52 3.49 -0.86 15.08
C GLU A 52 2.25 -0.96 14.17
N ARG A 53 1.75 0.18 13.66
CA ARG A 53 0.58 0.19 12.78
C ARG A 53 0.88 -0.43 11.42
N LEU A 54 2.08 -0.21 10.88
CA LEU A 54 2.50 -0.84 9.63
C LEU A 54 2.62 -2.36 9.75
N GLU A 55 3.17 -2.86 10.87
CA GLU A 55 3.27 -4.29 11.15
C GLU A 55 1.88 -4.93 11.25
N GLN A 56 0.95 -4.29 11.96
CA GLN A 56 -0.45 -4.72 12.04
C GLN A 56 -1.13 -4.77 10.66
N LEU A 57 -0.89 -3.75 9.82
CA LEU A 57 -1.49 -3.67 8.50
C LEU A 57 -0.92 -4.74 7.55
N SER A 58 0.39 -5.01 7.60
CA SER A 58 1.02 -6.10 6.86
C SER A 58 0.41 -7.45 7.23
N ALA A 59 0.33 -7.75 8.54
CA ALA A 59 -0.26 -9.00 9.03
C ALA A 59 -1.73 -9.15 8.62
N THR A 60 -2.49 -8.05 8.65
CA THR A 60 -3.89 -8.03 8.21
C THR A 60 -4.01 -8.43 6.74
N LEU A 61 -3.20 -7.83 5.86
CA LEU A 61 -3.20 -8.12 4.42
C LEU A 61 -2.72 -9.54 4.07
N GLU A 62 -1.80 -10.10 4.85
CA GLU A 62 -1.30 -11.46 4.67
C GLU A 62 -2.35 -12.51 5.09
N SER A 63 -3.13 -12.22 6.12
CA SER A 63 -4.04 -13.17 6.75
C SER A 63 -5.33 -13.48 5.96
N ALA A 64 -5.68 -12.67 4.96
CA ALA A 64 -6.98 -12.76 4.29
C ALA A 64 -6.91 -12.49 2.78
N GLU A 65 -7.88 -13.02 2.05
CA GLU A 65 -8.03 -12.69 0.63
C GLU A 65 -8.54 -11.25 0.46
N SER A 66 -9.57 -10.88 1.22
CA SER A 66 -10.16 -9.55 1.30
C SER A 66 -10.18 -9.05 2.74
N VAL A 67 -9.95 -7.75 2.92
CA VAL A 67 -9.95 -7.11 4.25
C VAL A 67 -10.80 -5.85 4.22
N VAL A 68 -11.51 -5.57 5.30
CA VAL A 68 -12.21 -4.28 5.46
C VAL A 68 -11.22 -3.28 6.04
N LEU A 69 -10.93 -2.24 5.26
CA LEU A 69 -9.99 -1.18 5.61
C LEU A 69 -10.73 0.14 5.81
N SER A 70 -10.28 0.92 6.79
CA SER A 70 -10.71 2.30 6.96
C SER A 70 -10.09 3.20 5.89
N VAL A 71 -10.62 4.43 5.72
CA VAL A 71 -9.97 5.44 4.87
C VAL A 71 -8.55 5.75 5.35
N GLU A 72 -8.32 5.71 6.67
CA GLU A 72 -7.00 5.91 7.25
C GLU A 72 -6.01 4.80 6.84
N ASP A 73 -6.45 3.53 6.85
CA ASP A 73 -5.62 2.41 6.39
C ASP A 73 -5.31 2.50 4.90
N LEU A 74 -6.31 2.87 4.09
CA LEU A 74 -6.14 3.09 2.66
C LEU A 74 -5.17 4.24 2.38
N HIS A 75 -5.23 5.31 3.17
CA HIS A 75 -4.27 6.40 3.12
C HIS A 75 -2.85 5.93 3.45
N VAL A 76 -2.69 5.10 4.49
CA VAL A 76 -1.38 4.53 4.85
C VAL A 76 -0.83 3.71 3.68
N LEU A 77 -1.60 2.80 3.08
CA LEU A 77 -1.15 2.00 1.93
C LEU A 77 -0.78 2.90 0.73
N HIS A 78 -1.60 3.90 0.44
CA HIS A 78 -1.33 4.87 -0.62
C HIS A 78 -0.03 5.64 -0.36
N SER A 79 0.17 6.12 0.86
CA SER A 79 1.35 6.89 1.27
C SER A 79 2.63 6.04 1.23
N VAL A 80 2.56 4.80 1.72
CA VAL A 80 3.64 3.81 1.68
C VAL A 80 4.11 3.57 0.24
N LEU A 81 3.17 3.36 -0.71
CA LEU A 81 3.50 3.14 -2.12
C LEU A 81 4.18 4.36 -2.77
N LEU A 82 3.69 5.58 -2.49
CA LEU A 82 4.31 6.81 -2.99
C LEU A 82 5.66 7.09 -2.34
N SER A 83 5.81 6.80 -1.05
CA SER A 83 7.07 6.88 -0.33
C SER A 83 8.09 5.94 -0.96
N ALA A 84 7.75 4.66 -1.16
CA ALA A 84 8.62 3.73 -1.86
C ALA A 84 8.98 4.22 -3.26
N TYR A 85 8.02 4.68 -4.06
CA TYR A 85 8.29 5.26 -5.38
C TYR A 85 9.31 6.41 -5.34
N SER A 86 9.19 7.32 -4.36
CA SER A 86 10.04 8.52 -4.25
C SER A 86 11.43 8.28 -3.64
N MET A 87 11.61 7.21 -2.86
CA MET A 87 12.82 7.01 -2.05
C MET A 87 13.96 6.32 -2.80
N PHE A 88 13.69 5.72 -3.96
CA PHE A 88 14.72 5.09 -4.78
C PHE A 88 15.23 6.07 -5.84
N ALA A 89 16.56 6.15 -5.96
CA ALA A 89 17.24 7.02 -6.91
C ALA A 89 17.07 6.57 -8.38
N SER A 90 16.81 5.29 -8.61
CA SER A 90 16.64 4.71 -9.96
C SER A 90 15.65 3.55 -9.96
N ASP A 91 15.13 3.23 -11.15
CA ASP A 91 14.29 2.05 -11.36
C ASP A 91 15.04 0.75 -11.07
N GLU A 92 16.34 0.69 -11.40
CA GLU A 92 17.21 -0.46 -11.11
C GLU A 92 17.35 -0.70 -9.60
N ALA A 93 17.59 0.35 -8.81
CA ALA A 93 17.69 0.22 -7.36
C ALA A 93 16.37 -0.26 -6.74
N PHE A 94 15.23 0.22 -7.25
CA PHE A 94 13.91 -0.24 -6.83
C PHE A 94 13.73 -1.72 -7.17
N HIS A 95 14.08 -2.12 -8.39
CA HIS A 95 13.94 -3.51 -8.85
C HIS A 95 14.83 -4.48 -8.08
N VAL A 96 16.10 -4.13 -7.84
CA VAL A 96 17.03 -4.96 -7.06
C VAL A 96 16.52 -5.16 -5.64
N GLN A 97 15.94 -4.12 -5.03
CA GLN A 97 15.55 -4.16 -3.62
C GLN A 97 14.17 -4.78 -3.38
N LEU A 98 13.23 -4.59 -4.31
CA LEU A 98 11.82 -4.96 -4.14
C LEU A 98 11.33 -5.97 -5.18
N GLY A 99 12.09 -6.27 -6.23
CA GLY A 99 11.71 -7.24 -7.27
C GLY A 99 10.68 -6.74 -8.29
N PHE A 100 10.23 -5.49 -8.20
CA PHE A 100 9.21 -4.90 -9.08
C PHE A 100 9.75 -3.73 -9.90
N PHE A 101 9.07 -3.39 -11.00
CA PHE A 101 9.29 -2.09 -11.65
C PHE A 101 8.72 -0.97 -10.78
N ARG A 102 9.46 0.14 -10.64
CA ARG A 102 9.07 1.29 -9.80
C ARG A 102 7.70 1.86 -10.19
N GLU A 103 7.36 1.87 -11.48
CA GLU A 103 6.05 2.29 -11.99
C GLU A 103 4.88 1.48 -11.41
N ASN A 104 5.10 0.22 -11.00
CA ASN A 104 4.05 -0.60 -10.41
C ASN A 104 3.55 -0.01 -9.08
N ALA A 105 4.43 0.57 -8.27
CA ALA A 105 4.05 1.21 -7.00
C ALA A 105 3.20 2.46 -7.24
N LEU A 106 3.61 3.31 -8.19
CA LEU A 106 2.84 4.50 -8.56
C LEU A 106 1.48 4.12 -9.16
N ALA A 107 1.46 3.14 -10.06
CA ALA A 107 0.23 2.65 -10.69
C ALA A 107 -0.74 2.06 -9.66
N LEU A 108 -0.23 1.30 -8.67
CA LEU A 108 -1.06 0.74 -7.60
C LEU A 108 -1.59 1.83 -6.66
N ALA A 109 -0.78 2.84 -6.32
CA ALA A 109 -1.23 3.96 -5.50
C ALA A 109 -2.39 4.71 -6.17
N GLN A 110 -2.22 5.09 -7.43
CA GLN A 110 -3.28 5.74 -8.22
C GLN A 110 -4.50 4.82 -8.39
N GLY A 111 -4.26 3.54 -8.66
CA GLY A 111 -5.33 2.57 -8.83
C GLY A 111 -6.15 2.32 -7.57
N LEU A 112 -5.52 2.41 -6.39
CA LEU A 112 -6.19 2.33 -5.09
C LEU A 112 -7.12 3.51 -4.88
N ALA A 113 -6.64 4.73 -5.10
CA ALA A 113 -7.45 5.95 -4.95
C ALA A 113 -8.68 5.94 -5.88
N LEU A 114 -8.47 5.61 -7.16
CA LEU A 114 -9.55 5.50 -8.15
C LEU A 114 -10.56 4.41 -7.78
N ALA A 115 -10.11 3.24 -7.31
CA ALA A 115 -11.02 2.17 -6.93
C ALA A 115 -11.87 2.53 -5.70
N VAL A 116 -11.33 3.32 -4.78
CA VAL A 116 -12.07 3.84 -3.62
C VAL A 116 -13.07 4.93 -4.05
N GLU A 117 -12.69 5.82 -4.96
CA GLU A 117 -13.58 6.83 -5.55
C GLU A 117 -14.77 6.18 -6.27
N ASP A 118 -14.50 5.20 -7.13
CA ASP A 118 -15.52 4.43 -7.84
C ASP A 118 -16.49 3.77 -6.81
N ALA A 119 -15.96 3.04 -5.83
CA ALA A 119 -16.76 2.35 -4.81
C ALA A 119 -17.52 3.29 -3.85
N ALA A 120 -17.04 4.51 -3.64
CA ALA A 120 -17.73 5.50 -2.82
C ALA A 120 -18.91 6.16 -3.55
N SER A 121 -18.90 6.12 -4.88
CA SER A 121 -19.91 6.72 -5.76
C SER A 121 -21.06 5.77 -6.13
N GLU A 122 -20.95 4.48 -5.78
CA GLU A 122 -21.95 3.44 -6.04
C GLU A 122 -23.10 3.39 -5.00
N ASP A 123 -23.23 4.42 -4.14
CA ASP A 123 -24.32 4.59 -3.17
C ASP A 123 -25.61 5.19 -3.78
#